data_AF-A0A8J6C7Y9-F1
#
_entry.id   AF-A0A8J6C7Y9-F1
#
_cell.length_a   1.000
_cell.length_b   1.000
_cell.length_c   1.000
_cell.angle_alpha   90.00
_cell.angle_beta   90.00
_cell.angle_gamma   90.00
#
_symmetry.space_group_name_H-M   'P 1'
#
loop_
_entity.id
_entity.type
_entity.pdbx_description
1 polymer ?
#
loop_
_entity_poly.entity_id
_entity_poly.type
_entity_poly.pdbx_seq_one_letter_code
_entity_poly.pdbx_strand_id
1 'polypeptide(L)'
;MIVGGNWKCNLTRAKALELAEQLNELDTTDVEVVVAPVALHVPLVQAKLKRAVSLAAQNCGFAGNGAYTGEVSAEQLVALEVPWVIIGHSERRTHFREDDDLLAAKLDDALKAGLRVIFCVGESHAERAAGQTVEVCVRQLAGVLRLPRFTPARVVLAYEPVWAIGTGLVATPAQAQQTHAALRAHVARERSAEVAARLRIQYGGSVSAANCAELAALPDVDGFLVGGASLRAAEFATIVRSCASASAPAFGPFMADWLAYPALGAATLLPAFVPVHPYVHMIVLASTIVYVGCHRALAQSALAPGVTTAETVTQKEAMRFPLYGSAVLVGLYAVVKLVKKEYLNALIACYFFVLGAGAVQQAVRAPLQALPAVRRLKTHVWRVNWQFWDKDAPAEKVEFNALDVPLLVIGLALSFAYTRTKWWVLANCLAVCFSVCAVEMLTLGSFQIGCMLLSFLFAYDIFWVFGTEVMVTVAKGIDAPIKLLFPKHLRADKPEFSLLGLGDIVIPGIFVAMMLRFDARRGLRALPYFKSGMVAYVLALLTTVGVMHFFEAAQPALLYLVPGCLGAAFATAAVRGELAPLWRFSEEEADEGEAGTEGRGAGAKRE
;
A
#
# COMPACT_ATOMS: atom_id res chain seq x y z
N MET A 1 15.08 -2.39 1.42
CA MET A 1 16.02 -2.26 0.29
C MET A 1 17.45 -2.06 0.82
N ILE A 2 18.47 -2.04 -0.05
CA ILE A 2 19.87 -1.77 0.33
C ILE A 2 20.52 -0.73 -0.60
N VAL A 3 21.15 0.30 -0.05
CA VAL A 3 21.87 1.33 -0.81
C VAL A 3 23.35 1.33 -0.41
N GLY A 4 24.21 1.00 -1.36
CA GLY A 4 25.66 1.04 -1.25
C GLY A 4 26.23 2.33 -1.85
N GLY A 5 27.11 3.03 -1.13
CA GLY A 5 27.91 4.14 -1.66
C GLY A 5 29.34 3.70 -1.92
N ASN A 6 29.68 3.45 -3.19
CA ASN A 6 31.05 3.12 -3.60
C ASN A 6 31.84 4.39 -3.89
N TRP A 7 32.73 4.79 -2.97
CA TRP A 7 33.52 6.01 -3.12
C TRP A 7 34.65 5.87 -4.15
N LYS A 8 34.97 4.65 -4.59
CA LYS A 8 36.07 4.33 -5.49
C LYS A 8 37.40 4.93 -4.99
N CYS A 9 38.31 5.27 -5.91
CA CYS A 9 39.58 5.92 -5.61
C CYS A 9 39.39 7.45 -5.45
N ASN A 10 38.62 7.89 -4.45
CA ASN A 10 38.36 9.31 -4.19
C ASN A 10 38.57 9.71 -2.72
N LEU A 11 38.53 11.03 -2.51
CA LEU A 11 38.63 11.74 -1.25
C LEU A 11 40.04 11.70 -0.63
N THR A 12 40.41 12.80 0.04
CA THR A 12 41.54 12.81 0.96
C THR A 12 41.04 12.47 2.36
N ARG A 13 41.95 12.22 3.32
CA ARG A 13 41.60 11.98 4.72
C ARG A 13 40.60 13.00 5.29
N ALA A 14 40.83 14.29 5.06
CA ALA A 14 39.96 15.35 5.57
C ALA A 14 38.54 15.26 4.98
N LYS A 15 38.43 15.11 3.65
CA LYS A 15 37.13 15.00 2.97
C LYS A 15 36.38 13.72 3.31
N ALA A 16 37.10 12.60 3.53
CA ALA A 16 36.50 11.34 3.95
C ALA A 16 35.88 11.44 5.36
N LEU A 17 36.56 12.12 6.29
CA LEU A 17 36.03 12.37 7.64
C LEU A 17 34.84 13.34 7.62
N GLU A 18 34.91 14.38 6.79
CA GLU A 18 33.81 15.32 6.59
C GLU A 18 32.56 14.62 6.05
N LEU A 19 32.71 13.82 4.97
CA LEU A 19 31.61 13.07 4.40
C LEU A 19 31.06 12.04 5.41
N ALA A 20 31.92 11.32 6.13
CA ALA A 20 31.49 10.39 7.18
C ALA A 20 30.64 11.08 8.25
N GLU A 21 31.01 12.30 8.67
CA GLU A 21 30.21 13.06 9.61
C GLU A 21 28.84 13.44 9.04
N GLN A 22 28.79 13.90 7.79
CA GLN A 22 27.52 14.27 7.14
C GLN A 22 26.59 13.06 6.99
N LEU A 23 27.13 11.87 6.76
CA LEU A 23 26.36 10.64 6.61
C LEU A 23 25.72 10.16 7.93
N ASN A 24 26.17 10.66 9.08
CA ASN A 24 25.57 10.36 10.38
C ASN A 24 24.17 10.96 10.58
N GLU A 25 23.74 11.83 9.66
CA GLU A 25 22.42 12.48 9.62
C GLU A 25 21.46 11.78 8.65
N LEU A 26 21.87 10.69 8.00
CA LEU A 26 20.98 9.92 7.13
C LEU A 26 19.88 9.21 7.91
N ASP A 27 18.65 9.30 7.40
CA ASP A 27 17.58 8.38 7.78
C ASP A 27 17.80 7.03 7.09
N THR A 28 17.96 5.99 7.90
CA THR A 28 18.26 4.62 7.48
C THR A 28 17.19 3.63 7.95
N THR A 29 16.05 4.13 8.45
CA THR A 29 15.05 3.34 9.17
C THR A 29 14.53 2.14 8.35
N ASP A 30 14.27 2.34 7.05
CA ASP A 30 13.69 1.31 6.17
C ASP A 30 14.67 0.79 5.09
N VAL A 31 15.92 1.27 5.11
CA VAL A 31 16.92 0.99 4.08
C VAL A 31 18.26 0.66 4.72
N GLU A 32 18.82 -0.51 4.39
CA GLU A 32 20.19 -0.83 4.79
C GLU A 32 21.16 0.05 3.99
N VAL A 33 21.92 0.90 4.67
CA VAL A 33 22.91 1.79 4.03
C VAL A 33 24.32 1.27 4.30
N VAL A 34 25.11 1.14 3.24
CA VAL A 34 26.49 0.68 3.28
C VAL A 34 27.37 1.71 2.56
N VAL A 35 28.55 2.04 3.08
CA VAL A 35 29.53 2.87 2.37
C VAL A 35 30.88 2.18 2.26
N ALA A 36 31.50 2.29 1.10
CA ALA A 36 32.77 1.65 0.77
C ALA A 36 33.85 2.71 0.49
N PRO A 37 34.57 3.20 1.52
CA PRO A 37 35.73 4.06 1.33
C PRO A 37 36.93 3.26 0.77
N VAL A 38 37.95 3.97 0.29
CA VAL A 38 39.25 3.34 -0.03
C VAL A 38 39.83 2.67 1.23
N ALA A 39 40.55 1.55 1.06
CA ALA A 39 41.06 0.75 2.19
C ALA A 39 41.82 1.56 3.25
N LEU A 40 42.61 2.54 2.83
CA LEU A 40 43.35 3.44 3.72
C LEU A 40 42.46 4.29 4.65
N HIS A 41 41.22 4.56 4.23
CA HIS A 41 40.26 5.37 4.98
C HIS A 41 39.27 4.54 5.80
N VAL A 42 39.21 3.21 5.62
CA VAL A 42 38.24 2.34 6.32
C VAL A 42 38.28 2.54 7.85
N PRO A 43 39.43 2.48 8.55
CA PRO A 43 39.46 2.67 10.01
C PRO A 43 39.09 4.09 10.43
N LEU A 44 39.44 5.09 9.61
CA LEU A 44 39.16 6.50 9.89
C LEU A 44 37.66 6.80 9.78
N VAL A 45 37.03 6.28 8.74
CA VAL A 45 35.58 6.41 8.52
C VAL A 45 34.82 5.59 9.57
N GLN A 46 35.32 4.41 9.95
CA GLN A 46 34.73 3.59 11.01
C GLN A 46 34.66 4.31 12.35
N ALA A 47 35.73 5.01 12.73
CA ALA A 47 35.77 5.77 13.97
C ALA A 47 34.80 6.96 13.98
N LYS A 48 34.34 7.41 12.81
CA LYS A 48 33.49 8.60 12.63
C LYS A 48 32.02 8.25 12.38
N LEU A 49 31.74 7.12 11.74
CA LEU A 49 30.38 6.69 11.43
C LEU A 49 29.64 6.11 12.64
N LYS A 50 28.34 6.42 12.73
CA LYS A 50 27.40 5.75 13.64
C LYS A 50 27.02 4.38 13.07
N ARG A 51 26.61 3.45 13.96
CA ARG A 51 26.25 2.06 13.59
C ARG A 51 25.08 1.92 12.60
N ALA A 52 24.33 3.00 12.35
CA ALA A 52 23.23 3.04 11.39
C ALA A 52 23.71 2.92 9.93
N VAL A 53 24.93 3.36 9.64
CA VAL A 53 25.58 3.20 8.33
C VAL A 53 26.66 2.12 8.44
N SER A 54 26.51 1.04 7.68
CA SER A 54 27.50 -0.04 7.66
C SER A 54 28.70 0.30 6.78
N LEU A 55 29.85 -0.28 7.11
CA LEU A 55 31.05 -0.17 6.28
C LEU A 55 31.23 -1.35 5.34
N ALA A 56 31.83 -1.07 4.19
CA ALA A 56 32.33 -2.05 3.26
C ALA A 56 33.78 -1.77 2.85
N ALA A 57 34.53 -2.81 2.52
CA ALA A 57 35.72 -2.68 1.69
C ALA A 57 35.36 -2.69 0.19
N GLN A 58 36.18 -2.05 -0.64
CA GLN A 58 35.97 -2.03 -2.10
C GLN A 58 36.51 -3.29 -2.82
N ASN A 59 37.33 -4.09 -2.13
CA ASN A 59 37.90 -5.35 -2.61
C ASN A 59 38.50 -6.14 -1.43
N CYS A 60 38.70 -7.45 -1.61
CA CYS A 60 39.58 -8.27 -0.80
C CYS A 60 40.34 -9.29 -1.68
N GLY A 61 41.34 -9.94 -1.09
CA GLY A 61 42.11 -11.03 -1.71
C GLY A 61 41.26 -12.28 -2.00
N PHE A 62 41.88 -13.24 -2.68
CA PHE A 62 41.27 -14.53 -3.07
C PHE A 62 41.57 -15.66 -2.09
N ALA A 63 42.38 -15.38 -1.09
CA ALA A 63 42.78 -16.29 -0.04
C ALA A 63 43.05 -15.48 1.23
N GLY A 64 43.13 -16.17 2.36
CA GLY A 64 43.55 -15.58 3.62
C GLY A 64 45.00 -15.06 3.62
N ASN A 65 45.51 -14.77 4.82
CA ASN A 65 46.83 -14.16 4.98
C ASN A 65 47.96 -14.93 4.27
N GLY A 66 48.81 -14.22 3.52
CA GLY A 66 49.90 -14.84 2.75
C GLY A 66 50.79 -13.82 2.03
N ALA A 67 51.65 -14.32 1.13
CA ALA A 67 52.61 -13.53 0.36
C ALA A 67 51.96 -12.82 -0.85
N TYR A 68 51.00 -11.93 -0.57
CA TYR A 68 50.20 -11.21 -1.57
C TYR A 68 50.38 -9.69 -1.41
N THR A 69 51.58 -9.19 -1.68
CA THR A 69 51.94 -7.77 -1.46
C THR A 69 50.94 -6.82 -2.12
N GLY A 70 50.29 -5.98 -1.31
CA GLY A 70 49.31 -4.98 -1.75
C GLY A 70 47.84 -5.41 -1.62
N GLU A 71 47.55 -6.69 -1.40
CA GLU A 71 46.19 -7.18 -1.15
C GLU A 71 45.79 -7.06 0.33
N VAL A 72 44.48 -7.04 0.58
CA VAL A 72 43.87 -7.08 1.92
C VAL A 72 43.04 -8.36 2.03
N SER A 73 43.31 -9.19 3.05
CA SER A 73 42.59 -10.46 3.23
C SER A 73 41.19 -10.25 3.84
N ALA A 74 40.30 -11.22 3.64
CA ALA A 74 38.98 -11.17 4.25
C ALA A 74 39.06 -11.21 5.80
N GLU A 75 40.01 -11.96 6.37
CA GLU A 75 40.22 -12.02 7.82
C GLU A 75 40.69 -10.68 8.40
N GLN A 76 41.51 -9.92 7.66
CA GLN A 76 41.90 -8.57 8.08
C GLN A 76 40.70 -7.63 8.16
N LEU A 77 39.76 -7.72 7.21
CA LEU A 77 38.54 -6.93 7.23
C LEU A 77 37.62 -7.31 8.40
N VAL A 78 37.47 -8.61 8.67
CA VAL A 78 36.70 -9.11 9.81
C VAL A 78 37.33 -8.67 11.14
N ALA A 79 38.66 -8.70 11.25
CA ALA A 79 39.38 -8.21 12.42
C ALA A 79 39.22 -6.70 12.66
N LEU A 80 38.96 -5.93 11.59
CA LEU A 80 38.58 -4.52 11.65
C LEU A 80 37.08 -4.31 11.84
N GLU A 81 36.30 -5.36 12.09
CA GLU A 81 34.83 -5.31 12.22
C GLU A 81 34.13 -4.71 11.00
N VAL A 82 34.71 -4.86 9.80
CA VAL A 82 34.10 -4.41 8.54
C VAL A 82 33.14 -5.50 8.07
N PRO A 83 31.81 -5.25 8.00
CA PRO A 83 30.84 -6.32 7.77
C PRO A 83 30.60 -6.66 6.29
N TRP A 84 30.98 -5.78 5.36
CA TRP A 84 30.70 -5.92 3.93
C TRP A 84 31.96 -5.81 3.07
N VAL A 85 31.93 -6.40 1.88
CA VAL A 85 32.93 -6.18 0.82
C VAL A 85 32.29 -6.17 -0.56
N ILE A 86 32.78 -5.32 -1.45
CA ILE A 86 32.43 -5.32 -2.88
C ILE A 86 33.40 -6.25 -3.61
N ILE A 87 32.89 -7.17 -4.44
CA ILE A 87 33.68 -8.10 -5.24
C ILE A 87 33.18 -8.09 -6.68
N GLY A 88 34.11 -8.07 -7.64
CA GLY A 88 33.76 -8.17 -9.06
C GLY A 88 33.26 -6.88 -9.71
N HIS A 89 33.49 -5.72 -9.08
CA HIS A 89 33.16 -4.42 -9.68
C HIS A 89 33.78 -4.30 -11.08
N SER A 90 33.03 -3.74 -12.03
CA SER A 90 33.42 -3.62 -13.45
C SER A 90 34.81 -3.01 -13.68
N GLU A 91 35.21 -2.00 -12.89
CA GLU A 91 36.57 -1.41 -12.95
C GLU A 91 37.67 -2.43 -12.62
N ARG A 92 37.41 -3.39 -11.73
CA ARG A 92 38.36 -4.45 -11.39
C ARG A 92 38.45 -5.52 -12.46
N ARG A 93 37.30 -5.94 -12.99
CA ARG A 93 37.23 -6.84 -14.17
C ARG A 93 38.00 -6.25 -15.36
N THR A 94 37.89 -4.94 -15.57
CA THR A 94 38.47 -4.26 -16.74
C THR A 94 39.94 -3.89 -16.53
N HIS A 95 40.28 -3.16 -15.47
CA HIS A 95 41.63 -2.61 -15.26
C HIS A 95 42.59 -3.60 -14.59
N PHE A 96 42.06 -4.47 -13.73
CA PHE A 96 42.85 -5.44 -12.96
C PHE A 96 42.66 -6.88 -13.46
N ARG A 97 41.85 -7.06 -14.52
CA ARG A 97 41.64 -8.34 -15.22
C ARG A 97 41.17 -9.47 -14.30
N GLU A 98 40.30 -9.15 -13.35
CA GLU A 98 39.68 -10.18 -12.50
C GLU A 98 38.65 -10.98 -13.30
N ASP A 99 38.94 -12.27 -13.51
CA ASP A 99 38.07 -13.21 -14.21
C ASP A 99 37.03 -13.88 -13.29
N ASP A 100 36.08 -14.59 -13.90
CA ASP A 100 34.94 -15.18 -13.19
C ASP A 100 35.36 -16.26 -12.17
N ASP A 101 36.44 -17.01 -12.43
CA ASP A 101 36.94 -18.06 -11.53
C ASP A 101 37.62 -17.47 -10.30
N LEU A 102 38.47 -16.45 -10.50
CA LEU A 102 39.08 -15.69 -9.41
C LEU A 102 38.01 -15.03 -8.53
N LEU A 103 36.98 -14.45 -9.13
CA LEU A 103 35.91 -13.78 -8.42
C LEU A 103 35.03 -14.75 -7.62
N ALA A 104 34.79 -15.95 -8.14
CA ALA A 104 34.13 -17.02 -7.38
C ALA A 104 34.99 -17.45 -6.17
N ALA A 105 36.32 -17.57 -6.33
CA ALA A 105 37.23 -17.87 -5.24
C ALA A 105 37.24 -16.77 -4.16
N LYS A 106 37.33 -15.49 -4.57
CA LYS A 106 37.23 -14.33 -3.66
C LYS A 106 35.92 -14.33 -2.87
N LEU A 107 34.80 -14.61 -3.54
CA LEU A 107 33.50 -14.68 -2.89
C LEU A 107 33.44 -15.81 -1.85
N ASP A 108 33.92 -17.03 -2.17
CA ASP A 108 33.90 -18.13 -1.21
C ASP A 108 34.81 -17.85 0.00
N ASP A 109 35.99 -17.25 -0.21
CA ASP A 109 36.90 -16.87 0.87
C ASP A 109 36.29 -15.80 1.78
N ALA A 110 35.71 -14.74 1.22
CA ALA A 110 34.99 -13.71 1.98
C ALA A 110 33.82 -14.29 2.78
N LEU A 111 33.03 -15.18 2.17
CA LEU A 111 31.92 -15.86 2.85
C LEU A 111 32.42 -16.84 3.92
N LYS A 112 33.56 -17.49 3.72
CA LYS A 112 34.18 -18.37 4.71
C LYS A 112 34.66 -17.56 5.92
N ALA A 113 35.25 -16.39 5.71
CA ALA A 113 35.74 -15.51 6.77
C ALA A 113 34.62 -14.86 7.60
N GLY A 114 33.40 -14.77 7.08
CA GLY A 114 32.25 -14.21 7.80
C GLY A 114 31.70 -12.92 7.21
N LEU A 115 32.29 -12.40 6.13
CA LEU A 115 31.84 -11.17 5.47
C LEU A 115 30.50 -11.37 4.74
N ARG A 116 29.78 -10.27 4.56
CA ARG A 116 28.70 -10.16 3.58
C ARG A 116 29.26 -9.53 2.30
N VAL A 117 28.73 -9.89 1.14
CA VAL A 117 29.31 -9.50 -0.15
C VAL A 117 28.29 -8.82 -1.04
N ILE A 118 28.68 -7.67 -1.61
CA ILE A 118 28.04 -7.06 -2.78
C ILE A 118 28.82 -7.57 -4.00
N PHE A 119 28.23 -8.52 -4.73
CA PHE A 119 28.87 -9.14 -5.89
C PHE A 119 28.40 -8.46 -7.17
N CYS A 120 29.31 -7.91 -7.96
CA CYS A 120 28.95 -7.14 -9.16
C CYS A 120 29.04 -7.99 -10.45
N VAL A 121 28.06 -7.78 -11.32
CA VAL A 121 27.96 -8.35 -12.67
C VAL A 121 27.50 -7.30 -13.66
N GLY A 122 27.85 -7.44 -14.93
CA GLY A 122 27.54 -6.43 -15.92
C GLY A 122 28.17 -6.71 -17.28
N GLU A 123 27.52 -6.23 -18.33
CA GLU A 123 27.99 -6.30 -19.70
C GLU A 123 28.62 -4.99 -20.17
N SER A 124 29.59 -5.12 -21.08
CA SER A 124 30.18 -4.00 -21.82
C SER A 124 29.23 -3.43 -22.88
N HIS A 125 29.55 -2.25 -23.41
CA HIS A 125 28.80 -1.64 -24.50
C HIS A 125 28.75 -2.56 -25.75
N ALA A 126 29.84 -3.25 -26.07
CA ALA A 126 29.92 -4.14 -27.22
C ALA A 126 29.01 -5.37 -27.04
N GLU A 127 29.03 -5.98 -25.86
CA GLU A 127 28.16 -7.12 -25.52
C GLU A 127 26.68 -6.69 -25.51
N ARG A 128 26.36 -5.48 -25.02
CA ARG A 128 25.01 -4.90 -25.09
C ARG A 128 24.55 -4.72 -26.54
N ALA A 129 25.39 -4.13 -27.37
CA ALA A 129 25.10 -3.89 -28.79
C ALA A 129 24.90 -5.21 -29.57
N ALA A 130 25.57 -6.28 -29.14
CA ALA A 130 25.40 -7.63 -29.67
C ALA A 130 24.17 -8.39 -29.10
N GLY A 131 23.41 -7.79 -28.18
CA GLY A 131 22.25 -8.43 -27.55
C GLY A 131 22.61 -9.48 -26.48
N GLN A 132 23.83 -9.46 -25.95
CA GLN A 132 24.39 -10.50 -25.07
C GLN A 132 24.30 -10.16 -23.57
N THR A 133 23.56 -9.11 -23.18
CA THR A 133 23.48 -8.65 -21.77
C THR A 133 23.19 -9.79 -20.79
N VAL A 134 22.14 -10.57 -21.04
CA VAL A 134 21.72 -11.65 -20.12
C VAL A 134 22.72 -12.79 -20.13
N GLU A 135 23.25 -13.17 -21.30
CA GLU A 135 24.24 -14.24 -21.44
C GLU A 135 25.50 -13.95 -20.62
N VAL A 136 26.02 -12.72 -20.74
CA VAL A 136 27.22 -12.28 -20.02
C VAL A 136 26.98 -12.27 -18.51
N CYS A 137 25.89 -11.66 -18.05
CA CYS A 137 25.64 -11.59 -16.61
C CYS A 137 25.36 -12.98 -16.00
N VAL A 138 24.73 -13.89 -16.74
CA VAL A 138 24.53 -15.28 -16.34
C VAL A 138 25.86 -16.04 -16.25
N ARG A 139 26.74 -15.89 -17.26
CA ARG A 139 28.09 -16.47 -17.23
C ARG A 139 28.86 -16.03 -15.98
N GLN A 140 28.85 -14.72 -15.69
CA GLN A 140 29.52 -14.14 -14.52
C GLN A 140 28.96 -14.64 -13.18
N LEU A 141 27.71 -15.12 -13.15
CA LEU A 141 27.06 -15.70 -11.97
C LEU A 141 27.28 -17.21 -11.82
N ALA A 142 27.68 -17.92 -12.86
CA ALA A 142 27.64 -19.38 -12.90
C ALA A 142 28.48 -20.04 -11.79
N GLY A 143 29.71 -19.58 -11.57
CA GLY A 143 30.58 -20.08 -10.48
C GLY A 143 30.05 -19.70 -9.10
N VAL A 144 29.58 -18.46 -8.96
CA VAL A 144 29.03 -17.89 -7.72
C VAL A 144 27.80 -18.64 -7.22
N LEU A 145 26.86 -18.92 -8.12
CA LEU A 145 25.62 -19.63 -7.81
C LEU A 145 25.83 -21.13 -7.59
N ARG A 146 27.06 -21.64 -7.56
CA ARG A 146 27.35 -23.03 -7.15
C ARG A 146 27.98 -23.12 -5.77
N LEU A 147 28.48 -22.03 -5.21
CA LEU A 147 29.15 -22.01 -3.90
C LEU A 147 28.21 -22.43 -2.76
N PRO A 148 28.55 -23.42 -1.92
CA PRO A 148 27.68 -23.87 -0.83
C PRO A 148 27.35 -22.77 0.20
N ARG A 149 28.24 -21.79 0.37
CA ARG A 149 28.10 -20.69 1.34
C ARG A 149 27.25 -19.53 0.82
N PHE A 150 26.89 -19.53 -0.45
CA PHE A 150 26.03 -18.49 -1.03
C PHE A 150 24.65 -18.53 -0.39
N THR A 151 24.23 -17.42 0.22
CA THR A 151 22.90 -17.27 0.78
C THR A 151 22.38 -15.85 0.50
N PRO A 152 21.06 -15.66 0.31
CA PRO A 152 20.48 -14.33 0.05
C PRO A 152 20.63 -13.36 1.23
N ALA A 153 20.89 -13.86 2.44
CA ALA A 153 21.19 -13.05 3.61
C ALA A 153 22.61 -12.46 3.59
N ARG A 154 23.57 -13.17 2.98
CA ARG A 154 24.99 -12.79 2.98
C ARG A 154 25.49 -12.23 1.66
N VAL A 155 24.76 -12.44 0.57
CA VAL A 155 25.13 -11.93 -0.75
C VAL A 155 24.04 -10.98 -1.27
N VAL A 156 24.49 -9.87 -1.82
CA VAL A 156 23.70 -8.91 -2.60
C VAL A 156 24.29 -8.90 -4.00
N LEU A 157 23.46 -8.97 -5.02
CA LEU A 157 23.89 -8.86 -6.41
C LEU A 157 23.82 -7.40 -6.83
N ALA A 158 24.83 -6.86 -7.50
CA ALA A 158 24.79 -5.54 -8.11
C ALA A 158 24.93 -5.66 -9.63
N TYR A 159 23.87 -5.30 -10.36
CA TYR A 159 23.90 -5.25 -11.82
C TYR A 159 24.43 -3.88 -12.30
N GLU A 160 25.55 -3.92 -13.00
CA GLU A 160 26.32 -2.78 -13.46
C GLU A 160 26.33 -2.75 -15.00
N PRO A 161 25.39 -2.06 -15.67
CA PRO A 161 25.53 -1.81 -17.11
C PRO A 161 26.80 -0.96 -17.33
N VAL A 162 27.91 -1.58 -17.71
CA VAL A 162 29.25 -0.94 -17.68
C VAL A 162 29.28 0.29 -18.57
N TRP A 163 28.53 0.25 -19.66
CA TRP A 163 28.35 1.34 -20.61
C TRP A 163 27.64 2.58 -20.03
N ALA A 164 26.97 2.45 -18.88
CA ALA A 164 26.27 3.52 -18.17
C ALA A 164 27.02 3.98 -16.89
N ILE A 165 28.26 3.55 -16.66
CA ILE A 165 29.05 3.93 -15.48
C ILE A 165 29.99 5.08 -15.85
N GLY A 166 29.74 6.28 -15.32
CA GLY A 166 30.62 7.44 -15.51
C GLY A 166 30.68 8.01 -16.93
N THR A 167 29.82 7.53 -17.83
CA THR A 167 29.73 7.96 -19.24
C THR A 167 28.69 9.06 -19.48
N GLY A 168 27.84 9.35 -18.48
CA GLY A 168 26.66 10.22 -18.63
C GLY A 168 25.49 9.56 -19.37
N LEU A 169 25.68 8.34 -19.91
CA LEU A 169 24.59 7.52 -20.43
C LEU A 169 23.89 6.84 -19.25
N VAL A 170 22.56 6.84 -19.29
CA VAL A 170 21.72 6.26 -18.24
C VAL A 170 20.88 5.16 -18.88
N ALA A 171 20.94 3.94 -18.33
CA ALA A 171 20.03 2.89 -18.76
C ALA A 171 18.60 3.29 -18.39
N THR A 172 17.66 3.07 -19.31
CA THR A 172 16.26 3.39 -19.02
C THR A 172 15.74 2.45 -17.92
N PRO A 173 14.73 2.86 -17.15
CA PRO A 173 14.12 2.01 -16.11
C PRO A 173 13.67 0.64 -16.66
N ALA A 174 13.13 0.61 -17.88
CA ALA A 174 12.76 -0.63 -18.55
C ALA A 174 13.97 -1.55 -18.83
N GLN A 175 15.11 -0.99 -19.21
CA GLN A 175 16.34 -1.76 -19.44
C GLN A 175 16.91 -2.30 -18.12
N ALA A 176 16.88 -1.50 -17.05
CA ALA A 176 17.27 -1.94 -15.71
C ALA A 176 16.37 -3.09 -15.23
N GLN A 177 15.04 -2.90 -15.28
CA GLN A 177 14.05 -3.89 -14.89
C GLN A 177 14.18 -5.19 -15.68
N GLN A 178 14.38 -5.11 -17.00
CA GLN A 178 14.53 -6.29 -17.85
C GLN A 178 15.72 -7.16 -17.41
N THR A 179 16.88 -6.56 -17.18
CA THR A 179 18.05 -7.32 -16.75
C THR A 179 17.90 -7.85 -15.33
N HIS A 180 17.36 -7.04 -14.41
CA HIS A 180 17.10 -7.48 -13.03
C HIS A 180 16.15 -8.68 -12.96
N ALA A 181 15.03 -8.63 -13.68
CA ALA A 181 14.09 -9.75 -13.77
C ALA A 181 14.74 -11.00 -14.38
N ALA A 182 15.58 -10.84 -15.40
CA ALA A 182 16.32 -11.95 -16.02
C ALA A 182 17.32 -12.59 -15.05
N LEU A 183 18.04 -11.79 -14.26
CA LEU A 183 18.94 -12.28 -13.22
C LEU A 183 18.19 -13.01 -12.12
N ARG A 184 17.07 -12.45 -11.63
CA ARG A 184 16.24 -13.11 -10.62
C ARG A 184 15.69 -14.45 -11.13
N ALA A 185 15.21 -14.49 -12.37
CA ALA A 185 14.76 -15.72 -13.02
C ALA A 185 15.89 -16.75 -13.18
N HIS A 186 17.11 -16.32 -13.47
CA HIS A 186 18.27 -17.22 -13.53
C HIS A 186 18.61 -17.80 -12.15
N VAL A 187 18.66 -16.96 -11.10
CA VAL A 187 18.88 -17.42 -9.72
C VAL A 187 17.80 -18.41 -9.29
N ALA A 188 16.54 -18.18 -9.69
CA ALA A 188 15.43 -19.08 -9.37
C ALA A 188 15.61 -20.48 -9.99
N ARG A 189 16.20 -20.54 -11.20
CA ARG A 189 16.50 -21.80 -11.90
C ARG A 189 17.70 -22.55 -11.30
N GLU A 190 18.77 -21.85 -10.98
CA GLU A 190 20.02 -22.47 -10.49
C GLU A 190 19.96 -22.84 -8.99
N ARG A 191 19.16 -22.12 -8.20
CA ARG A 191 19.03 -22.33 -6.75
C ARG A 191 17.62 -22.75 -6.36
N SER A 192 16.72 -21.79 -6.24
CA SER A 192 15.31 -22.00 -5.96
C SER A 192 14.56 -20.66 -6.05
N ALA A 193 13.23 -20.74 -6.22
CA ALA A 193 12.37 -19.56 -6.19
C ALA A 193 12.46 -18.79 -4.85
N GLU A 194 12.60 -19.50 -3.71
CA GLU A 194 12.75 -18.88 -2.39
C GLU A 194 14.05 -18.07 -2.28
N VAL A 195 15.17 -18.62 -2.77
CA VAL A 195 16.46 -17.92 -2.79
C VAL A 195 16.38 -16.69 -3.68
N ALA A 196 15.79 -16.80 -4.87
CA ALA A 196 15.65 -15.69 -5.81
C ALA A 196 14.73 -14.57 -5.28
N ALA A 197 13.66 -14.91 -4.56
CA ALA A 197 12.75 -13.93 -3.97
C ALA A 197 13.37 -13.17 -2.80
N ARG A 198 14.31 -13.79 -2.06
CA ARG A 198 15.00 -13.15 -0.93
C ARG A 198 16.29 -12.43 -1.34
N LEU A 199 16.89 -12.80 -2.46
CA LEU A 199 18.12 -12.18 -2.94
C LEU A 199 17.85 -10.73 -3.34
N ARG A 200 18.61 -9.81 -2.76
CA ARG A 200 18.56 -8.40 -3.13
C ARG A 200 19.43 -8.15 -4.34
N ILE A 201 18.88 -7.49 -5.36
CA ILE A 201 19.55 -7.12 -6.60
C ILE A 201 19.57 -5.58 -6.73
N GLN A 202 20.75 -4.99 -6.53
CA GLN A 202 20.99 -3.57 -6.69
C GLN A 202 21.20 -3.19 -8.15
N TYR A 203 20.75 -2.00 -8.52
CA TYR A 203 21.14 -1.36 -9.77
C TYR A 203 22.41 -0.50 -9.54
N GLY A 204 23.45 -0.75 -10.31
CA GLY A 204 24.78 -0.15 -10.19
C GLY A 204 25.17 0.79 -11.34
N GLY A 205 24.22 1.20 -12.18
CA GLY A 205 24.45 2.21 -13.23
C GLY A 205 24.49 3.65 -12.70
N SER A 206 24.42 4.63 -13.59
CA SER A 206 24.38 6.06 -13.20
C SER A 206 23.07 6.44 -12.47
N VAL A 207 23.06 6.25 -11.16
CA VAL A 207 21.99 6.70 -10.25
C VAL A 207 22.30 8.11 -9.73
N SER A 208 21.29 8.98 -9.75
CA SER A 208 21.34 10.35 -9.23
C SER A 208 20.04 10.67 -8.50
N ALA A 209 19.99 11.83 -7.82
CA ALA A 209 18.74 12.29 -7.21
C ALA A 209 17.57 12.39 -8.21
N ALA A 210 17.86 12.66 -9.49
CA ALA A 210 16.83 12.88 -10.52
C ALA A 210 16.14 11.59 -10.99
N ASN A 211 16.80 10.43 -10.94
CA ASN A 211 16.26 9.17 -11.47
C ASN A 211 16.03 8.08 -10.41
N CYS A 212 16.49 8.30 -9.17
CA CYS A 212 16.44 7.28 -8.12
C CYS A 212 15.01 6.84 -7.77
N ALA A 213 14.03 7.76 -7.73
CA ALA A 213 12.64 7.42 -7.42
C ALA A 213 12.02 6.47 -8.46
N GLU A 214 12.22 6.74 -9.75
CA GLU A 214 11.71 5.91 -10.84
C GLU A 214 12.36 4.52 -10.85
N LEU A 215 13.68 4.46 -10.61
CA LEU A 215 14.41 3.19 -10.53
C LEU A 215 14.06 2.39 -9.27
N ALA A 216 13.81 3.04 -8.14
CA ALA A 216 13.45 2.39 -6.88
C ALA A 216 12.04 1.79 -6.93
N ALA A 217 11.15 2.35 -7.76
CA ALA A 217 9.80 1.83 -7.96
C ALA A 217 9.76 0.54 -8.81
N LEU A 218 10.90 0.11 -9.39
CA LEU A 218 10.95 -1.09 -10.23
C LEU A 218 10.86 -2.38 -9.41
N PRO A 219 10.00 -3.35 -9.80
CA PRO A 219 9.70 -4.53 -8.98
C PRO A 219 10.90 -5.41 -8.61
N ASP A 220 11.92 -5.48 -9.48
CA ASP A 220 13.08 -6.36 -9.28
C ASP A 220 14.36 -5.58 -8.88
N VAL A 221 14.25 -4.28 -8.65
CA VAL A 221 15.35 -3.44 -8.14
C VAL A 221 15.20 -3.32 -6.63
N ASP A 222 16.16 -3.87 -5.88
CA ASP A 222 16.13 -3.90 -4.41
C ASP A 222 17.00 -2.81 -3.76
N GLY A 223 17.43 -1.84 -4.55
CA GLY A 223 18.23 -0.70 -4.16
C GLY A 223 19.37 -0.41 -5.14
N PHE A 224 20.43 0.26 -4.67
CA PHE A 224 21.43 0.85 -5.54
C PHE A 224 22.87 0.61 -5.09
N LEU A 225 23.78 0.51 -6.05
CA LEU A 225 25.23 0.66 -5.82
C LEU A 225 25.69 1.96 -6.48
N VAL A 226 25.78 3.02 -5.68
CA VAL A 226 25.95 4.40 -6.13
C VAL A 226 27.44 4.76 -6.20
N GLY A 227 27.89 5.24 -7.37
CA GLY A 227 29.23 5.78 -7.57
C GLY A 227 29.36 7.24 -7.16
N GLY A 228 29.55 8.15 -8.13
CA GLY A 228 29.88 9.56 -7.87
C GLY A 228 28.86 10.35 -7.04
N ALA A 229 27.56 10.02 -7.13
CA ALA A 229 26.54 10.66 -6.29
C ALA A 229 26.70 10.32 -4.79
N SER A 230 27.38 9.22 -4.45
CA SER A 230 27.67 8.85 -3.05
C SER A 230 28.73 9.75 -2.38
N LEU A 231 29.49 10.53 -3.16
CA LEU A 231 30.49 11.47 -2.67
C LEU A 231 29.88 12.80 -2.19
N ARG A 232 28.57 12.98 -2.37
CA ARG A 232 27.81 14.19 -2.01
C ARG A 232 26.70 13.78 -1.04
N ALA A 233 26.86 14.08 0.25
CA ALA A 233 25.96 13.61 1.30
C ALA A 233 24.48 13.92 1.03
N ALA A 234 24.15 15.15 0.60
CA ALA A 234 22.77 15.55 0.32
C ALA A 234 22.14 14.76 -0.83
N GLU A 235 22.90 14.48 -1.90
CA GLU A 235 22.39 13.70 -3.03
C GLU A 235 22.24 12.23 -2.66
N PHE A 236 23.22 11.67 -1.94
CA PHE A 236 23.14 10.31 -1.43
C PHE A 236 21.95 10.14 -0.47
N ALA A 237 21.66 11.13 0.37
CA ALA A 237 20.48 11.15 1.23
C ALA A 237 19.17 11.09 0.45
N THR A 238 19.06 11.82 -0.66
CA THR A 238 17.89 11.74 -1.55
C THR A 238 17.73 10.34 -2.15
N ILE A 239 18.82 9.72 -2.59
CA ILE A 239 18.79 8.35 -3.12
C ILE A 239 18.36 7.34 -2.03
N VAL A 240 18.91 7.44 -0.82
CA VAL A 240 18.50 6.60 0.32
C VAL A 240 17.01 6.75 0.62
N ARG A 241 16.50 7.99 0.66
CA ARG A 241 15.07 8.27 0.90
C ARG A 241 14.15 7.70 -0.18
N SER A 242 14.58 7.71 -1.44
CA SER A 242 13.80 7.12 -2.55
C SER A 242 13.60 5.62 -2.40
N CYS A 243 14.58 4.91 -1.81
CA CYS A 243 14.42 3.50 -1.47
C CYS A 243 13.58 3.30 -0.21
N ALA A 244 13.56 4.25 0.73
CA ALA A 244 12.73 4.16 1.92
C ALA A 244 11.24 4.22 1.55
N SER A 245 10.84 5.17 0.69
CA SER A 245 9.47 5.29 0.19
C SER A 245 9.04 4.10 -0.69
N ALA A 246 9.95 3.54 -1.49
CA ALA A 246 9.69 2.34 -2.30
C ALA A 246 9.68 1.04 -1.46
N SER A 247 10.30 1.05 -0.27
CA SER A 247 10.32 -0.09 0.66
C SER A 247 9.10 -0.19 1.58
N ALA A 248 8.13 0.74 1.44
CA ALA A 248 6.76 0.50 1.87
C ALA A 248 6.33 -0.85 1.31
N PRO A 249 5.88 -1.77 2.16
CA PRO A 249 5.97 -3.19 1.88
C PRO A 249 5.25 -3.56 0.59
N ALA A 250 5.87 -4.45 -0.19
CA ALA A 250 5.27 -5.21 -1.29
C ALA A 250 4.15 -6.17 -0.79
N PHE A 251 3.25 -5.69 0.07
CA PHE A 251 1.91 -6.21 0.11
C PHE A 251 1.19 -5.61 -1.09
N GLY A 252 1.18 -6.35 -2.21
CA GLY A 252 0.24 -6.04 -3.28
C GLY A 252 -1.15 -5.84 -2.65
N PRO A 253 -1.85 -4.71 -2.89
CA PRO A 253 -3.12 -4.38 -2.22
C PRO A 253 -4.28 -5.35 -2.49
N PHE A 254 -3.98 -6.44 -3.21
CA PHE A 254 -4.94 -7.33 -3.83
C PHE A 254 -4.69 -8.81 -3.52
N MET A 255 -3.53 -9.17 -2.96
CA MET A 255 -3.18 -10.60 -2.74
C MET A 255 -3.20 -11.04 -1.27
N ALA A 256 -3.10 -10.13 -0.30
CA ALA A 256 -3.10 -10.52 1.11
C ALA A 256 -4.42 -11.20 1.53
N ASP A 257 -5.55 -10.81 0.92
CA ASP A 257 -6.88 -11.32 1.30
C ASP A 257 -7.77 -11.64 0.11
N TRP A 258 -7.24 -12.29 -0.92
CA TRP A 258 -8.06 -12.88 -1.99
C TRP A 258 -9.21 -13.74 -1.40
N LEU A 259 -8.99 -14.37 -0.24
CA LEU A 259 -9.98 -15.17 0.48
C LEU A 259 -11.11 -14.36 1.14
N ALA A 260 -10.96 -13.05 1.35
CA ALA A 260 -12.02 -12.22 1.94
C ALA A 260 -13.20 -11.99 0.98
N TYR A 261 -12.96 -11.95 -0.33
CA TYR A 261 -14.02 -11.82 -1.34
C TYR A 261 -14.96 -13.04 -1.45
N PRO A 262 -14.46 -14.29 -1.55
CA PRO A 262 -15.32 -15.46 -1.47
C PRO A 262 -15.95 -15.61 -0.09
N ALA A 263 -15.29 -15.19 1.00
CA ALA A 263 -15.91 -15.13 2.32
C ALA A 263 -17.09 -14.14 2.37
N LEU A 264 -16.96 -12.96 1.76
CA LEU A 264 -18.04 -11.98 1.63
C LEU A 264 -19.21 -12.51 0.79
N GLY A 265 -18.90 -13.15 -0.35
CA GLY A 265 -19.89 -13.81 -1.21
C GLY A 265 -20.63 -14.93 -0.47
N ALA A 266 -19.90 -15.77 0.27
CA ALA A 266 -20.47 -16.83 1.09
C ALA A 266 -21.35 -16.26 2.21
N ALA A 267 -20.87 -15.26 2.95
CA ALA A 267 -21.64 -14.60 4.01
C ALA A 267 -22.92 -13.93 3.46
N THR A 268 -22.93 -13.52 2.20
CA THR A 268 -24.12 -12.91 1.56
C THR A 268 -25.12 -13.97 1.08
N LEU A 269 -24.65 -15.04 0.44
CA LEU A 269 -25.50 -16.00 -0.28
C LEU A 269 -25.83 -17.28 0.50
N LEU A 270 -24.91 -17.78 1.32
CA LEU A 270 -25.08 -19.06 2.05
C LEU A 270 -26.33 -19.08 2.93
N PRO A 271 -26.72 -17.99 3.61
CA PRO A 271 -27.93 -17.99 4.46
C PRO A 271 -29.25 -18.11 3.69
N ALA A 272 -29.21 -18.04 2.35
CA ALA A 272 -30.36 -18.38 1.51
C ALA A 272 -30.65 -19.90 1.49
N PHE A 273 -29.63 -20.72 1.74
CA PHE A 273 -29.69 -22.18 1.62
C PHE A 273 -29.55 -22.89 2.97
N VAL A 274 -28.82 -22.28 3.92
CA VAL A 274 -28.52 -22.85 5.23
C VAL A 274 -29.09 -21.94 6.32
N PRO A 275 -29.79 -22.49 7.32
CA PRO A 275 -30.25 -21.69 8.45
C PRO A 275 -29.04 -21.21 9.26
N VAL A 276 -28.82 -19.91 9.28
CA VAL A 276 -27.79 -19.25 10.09
C VAL A 276 -28.47 -18.36 11.11
N HIS A 277 -27.96 -18.36 12.34
CA HIS A 277 -28.51 -17.48 13.38
C HIS A 277 -28.38 -16.00 12.95
N PRO A 278 -29.45 -15.18 13.03
CA PRO A 278 -29.45 -13.81 12.50
C PRO A 278 -28.31 -12.94 13.01
N TYR A 279 -28.01 -13.03 14.31
CA TYR A 279 -26.94 -12.25 14.91
C TYR A 279 -25.54 -12.68 14.48
N VAL A 280 -25.31 -13.99 14.29
CA VAL A 280 -24.03 -14.50 13.79
C VAL A 280 -23.85 -14.04 12.34
N HIS A 281 -24.89 -14.16 11.53
CA HIS A 281 -24.88 -13.68 10.15
C HIS A 281 -24.59 -12.17 10.09
N MET A 282 -25.24 -11.37 10.94
CA MET A 282 -25.04 -9.94 11.02
C MET A 282 -23.59 -9.56 11.33
N ILE A 283 -22.99 -10.17 12.36
CA ILE A 283 -21.61 -9.87 12.77
C ILE A 283 -20.63 -10.26 11.66
N VAL A 284 -20.76 -11.48 11.10
CA VAL A 284 -19.86 -11.98 10.06
C VAL A 284 -19.94 -11.13 8.80
N LEU A 285 -21.16 -10.83 8.34
CA LEU A 285 -21.37 -10.06 7.11
C LEU A 285 -20.88 -8.62 7.27
N ALA A 286 -21.28 -7.93 8.35
CA ALA A 286 -20.84 -6.55 8.60
C ALA A 286 -19.32 -6.45 8.73
N SER A 287 -18.68 -7.36 9.46
CA SER A 287 -17.22 -7.34 9.67
C SER A 287 -16.46 -7.60 8.38
N THR A 288 -16.98 -8.50 7.51
CA THR A 288 -16.33 -8.81 6.23
C THR A 288 -16.51 -7.66 5.23
N ILE A 289 -17.66 -6.97 5.25
CA ILE A 289 -17.86 -5.74 4.46
C ILE A 289 -16.83 -4.69 4.86
N VAL A 290 -16.70 -4.40 6.16
CA VAL A 290 -15.73 -3.40 6.65
C VAL A 290 -14.31 -3.80 6.26
N TYR A 291 -13.94 -5.06 6.48
CA TYR A 291 -12.61 -5.56 6.13
C TYR A 291 -12.29 -5.37 4.64
N VAL A 292 -13.16 -5.86 3.75
CA VAL A 292 -12.99 -5.75 2.30
C VAL A 292 -12.97 -4.28 1.87
N GLY A 293 -13.86 -3.46 2.42
CA GLY A 293 -13.93 -2.02 2.18
C GLY A 293 -12.63 -1.31 2.54
N CYS A 294 -12.09 -1.53 3.74
CA CYS A 294 -10.84 -0.90 4.19
C CYS A 294 -9.65 -1.25 3.28
N HIS A 295 -9.51 -2.52 2.89
CA HIS A 295 -8.41 -2.94 2.02
C HIS A 295 -8.52 -2.37 0.61
N ARG A 296 -9.75 -2.24 0.06
CA ARG A 296 -9.98 -1.55 -1.21
C ARG A 296 -9.67 -0.06 -1.12
N ALA A 297 -10.10 0.57 -0.04
CA ALA A 297 -9.85 1.98 0.24
C ALA A 297 -8.34 2.30 0.35
N LEU A 298 -7.53 1.36 0.87
CA LEU A 298 -6.07 1.45 0.87
C LEU A 298 -5.47 1.24 -0.54
N ALA A 299 -5.96 0.24 -1.27
CA ALA A 299 -5.51 -0.05 -2.63
C ALA A 299 -5.69 1.15 -3.57
N GLN A 300 -6.84 1.81 -3.50
CA GLN A 300 -7.15 3.01 -4.29
C GLN A 300 -6.18 4.16 -3.96
N SER A 301 -5.88 4.38 -2.67
CA SER A 301 -4.91 5.39 -2.23
C SER A 301 -3.47 5.11 -2.72
N ALA A 302 -3.10 3.84 -2.93
CA ALA A 302 -1.78 3.46 -3.43
C ALA A 302 -1.64 3.59 -4.95
N LEU A 303 -2.76 3.50 -5.70
CA LEU A 303 -2.78 3.52 -7.17
C LEU A 303 -2.81 4.95 -7.77
N ALA A 304 -3.23 5.96 -7.01
CA ALA A 304 -3.39 7.33 -7.49
C ALA A 304 -3.00 8.39 -6.43
N PRO A 305 -1.70 8.53 -6.10
CA PRO A 305 -1.25 9.66 -5.28
C PRO A 305 -1.49 10.98 -6.05
N GLY A 306 -2.35 11.86 -5.53
CA GLY A 306 -2.62 13.19 -6.08
C GLY A 306 -3.80 13.33 -7.06
N VAL A 307 -4.59 12.28 -7.31
CA VAL A 307 -5.87 12.39 -8.05
C VAL A 307 -7.00 11.91 -7.13
N THR A 308 -7.58 12.84 -6.37
CA THR A 308 -8.71 12.56 -5.47
C THR A 308 -9.97 12.26 -6.28
N THR A 309 -10.14 10.99 -6.66
CA THR A 309 -11.44 10.42 -7.08
C THR A 309 -12.33 10.09 -5.87
N ALA A 310 -11.77 10.14 -4.67
CA ALA A 310 -12.44 9.85 -3.42
C ALA A 310 -13.00 11.17 -2.84
N GLU A 311 -14.26 11.18 -2.44
CA GLU A 311 -14.88 12.34 -1.80
C GLU A 311 -14.38 12.45 -0.36
N THR A 312 -13.65 13.52 -0.06
CA THR A 312 -13.18 13.83 1.29
C THR A 312 -14.28 14.50 2.10
N VAL A 313 -14.62 13.92 3.25
CA VAL A 313 -15.55 14.56 4.18
C VAL A 313 -14.81 15.69 4.89
N THR A 314 -15.26 16.92 4.66
CA THR A 314 -14.67 18.12 5.28
C THR A 314 -15.20 18.36 6.69
N GLN A 315 -14.50 19.18 7.48
CA GLN A 315 -14.96 19.55 8.82
C GLN A 315 -16.34 20.23 8.82
N LYS A 316 -16.61 21.10 7.84
CA LYS A 316 -17.89 21.81 7.72
C LYS A 316 -19.04 20.84 7.45
N GLU A 317 -18.81 19.82 6.63
CA GLU A 317 -19.79 18.79 6.31
C GLU A 317 -20.03 17.88 7.51
N ALA A 318 -18.96 17.44 8.19
CA ALA A 318 -19.07 16.61 9.40
C ALA A 318 -19.89 17.29 10.51
N MET A 319 -19.70 18.59 10.72
CA MET A 319 -20.46 19.37 11.71
C MET A 319 -21.94 19.55 11.32
N ARG A 320 -22.23 19.69 10.03
CA ARG A 320 -23.59 19.89 9.53
C ARG A 320 -24.33 18.57 9.29
N PHE A 321 -23.64 17.44 9.37
CA PHE A 321 -24.21 16.12 9.09
C PHE A 321 -25.47 15.83 9.92
N PRO A 322 -25.50 16.01 11.26
CA PRO A 322 -26.72 15.74 12.04
C PRO A 322 -27.90 16.62 11.62
N LEU A 323 -27.65 17.85 11.19
CA LEU A 323 -28.69 18.78 10.76
C LEU A 323 -29.28 18.37 9.41
N TYR A 324 -28.42 18.11 8.42
CA TYR A 324 -28.86 17.64 7.10
C TYR A 324 -29.54 16.26 7.20
N GLY A 325 -28.96 15.33 7.96
CA GLY A 325 -29.54 14.02 8.22
C GLY A 325 -30.93 14.13 8.86
N SER A 326 -31.08 15.00 9.87
CA SER A 326 -32.38 15.25 10.51
C SER A 326 -33.40 15.84 9.55
N ALA A 327 -33.00 16.81 8.73
CA ALA A 327 -33.89 17.42 7.73
C ALA A 327 -34.36 16.41 6.68
N VAL A 328 -33.44 15.57 6.17
CA VAL A 328 -33.75 14.50 5.23
C VAL A 328 -34.65 13.46 5.86
N LEU A 329 -34.38 13.04 7.11
CA LEU A 329 -35.15 12.03 7.81
C LEU A 329 -36.59 12.50 8.11
N VAL A 330 -36.74 13.72 8.60
CA VAL A 330 -38.07 14.32 8.84
C VAL A 330 -38.82 14.55 7.53
N GLY A 331 -38.13 15.01 6.48
CA GLY A 331 -38.70 15.13 5.16
C GLY A 331 -39.21 13.79 4.62
N LEU A 332 -38.41 12.74 4.75
CA LEU A 332 -38.77 11.39 4.34
C LEU A 332 -39.93 10.82 5.17
N TYR A 333 -39.96 11.10 6.47
CA TYR A 333 -41.08 10.75 7.35
C TYR A 333 -42.38 11.43 6.94
N ALA A 334 -42.33 12.72 6.58
CA ALA A 334 -43.48 13.44 6.05
C ALA A 334 -43.94 12.80 4.74
N VAL A 335 -43.02 12.51 3.81
CA VAL A 335 -43.33 11.85 2.53
C VAL A 335 -43.96 10.46 2.75
N VAL A 336 -43.42 9.64 3.65
CA VAL A 336 -43.97 8.31 3.99
C VAL A 336 -45.40 8.41 4.52
N LYS A 337 -45.74 9.49 5.24
CA LYS A 337 -47.09 9.73 5.76
C LYS A 337 -48.04 10.34 4.72
N LEU A 338 -47.55 11.18 3.82
CA LEU A 338 -48.35 11.97 2.89
C LEU A 338 -48.54 11.28 1.52
N VAL A 339 -47.59 10.45 1.09
CA VAL A 339 -47.58 9.81 -0.23
C VAL A 339 -47.93 8.34 -0.09
N LYS A 340 -48.76 7.82 -1.02
CA LYS A 340 -49.06 6.38 -1.06
C LYS A 340 -47.75 5.59 -1.26
N LYS A 341 -47.58 4.54 -0.46
CA LYS A 341 -46.38 3.69 -0.44
C LYS A 341 -45.98 3.17 -1.82
N GLU A 342 -46.94 2.91 -2.70
CA GLU A 342 -46.70 2.44 -4.07
C GLU A 342 -45.85 3.41 -4.89
N TYR A 343 -46.19 4.70 -4.89
CA TYR A 343 -45.44 5.72 -5.62
C TYR A 343 -44.06 5.95 -5.01
N LEU A 344 -43.98 5.96 -3.68
CA LEU A 344 -42.72 6.10 -2.97
C LEU A 344 -41.77 4.94 -3.27
N ASN A 345 -42.26 3.70 -3.17
CA ASN A 345 -41.49 2.50 -3.47
C ASN A 345 -41.09 2.42 -4.95
N ALA A 346 -41.93 2.90 -5.88
CA ALA A 346 -41.60 2.97 -7.30
C ALA A 346 -40.49 3.97 -7.60
N LEU A 347 -40.56 5.17 -7.01
CA LEU A 347 -39.52 6.21 -7.15
C LEU A 347 -38.17 5.72 -6.61
N ILE A 348 -38.19 5.16 -5.40
CA ILE A 348 -37.01 4.62 -4.74
C ILE A 348 -36.44 3.42 -5.53
N ALA A 349 -37.31 2.55 -6.06
CA ALA A 349 -36.88 1.44 -6.91
C ALA A 349 -36.21 1.93 -8.20
N CYS A 350 -36.69 3.00 -8.83
CA CYS A 350 -36.07 3.59 -10.01
C CYS A 350 -34.66 4.13 -9.69
N TYR A 351 -34.53 4.87 -8.59
CA TYR A 351 -33.27 5.41 -8.12
C TYR A 351 -32.23 4.32 -7.83
N PHE A 352 -32.61 3.31 -7.04
CA PHE A 352 -31.73 2.19 -6.69
C PHE A 352 -31.51 1.20 -7.83
N PHE A 353 -32.32 1.22 -8.88
CA PHE A 353 -32.08 0.40 -10.07
C PHE A 353 -30.84 0.87 -10.81
N VAL A 354 -30.72 2.19 -11.04
CA VAL A 354 -29.57 2.78 -11.74
C VAL A 354 -28.32 2.71 -10.87
N LEU A 355 -28.43 3.16 -9.61
CA LEU A 355 -27.29 3.12 -8.69
C LEU A 355 -26.84 1.71 -8.34
N GLY A 356 -27.78 0.76 -8.24
CA GLY A 356 -27.49 -0.64 -7.97
C GLY A 356 -26.66 -1.27 -9.07
N ALA A 357 -26.95 -0.96 -10.33
CA ALA A 357 -26.15 -1.45 -11.45
C ALA A 357 -24.71 -0.95 -11.41
N GLY A 358 -24.50 0.35 -11.13
CA GLY A 358 -23.16 0.93 -10.98
C GLY A 358 -22.40 0.36 -9.78
N ALA A 359 -23.06 0.24 -8.62
CA ALA A 359 -22.44 -0.31 -7.42
C ALA A 359 -22.02 -1.77 -7.59
N VAL A 360 -22.84 -2.61 -8.25
CA VAL A 360 -22.47 -3.99 -8.58
C VAL A 360 -21.27 -4.02 -9.51
N GLN A 361 -21.27 -3.19 -10.56
CA GLN A 361 -20.15 -3.11 -11.49
C GLN A 361 -18.84 -2.73 -10.78
N GLN A 362 -18.84 -1.68 -9.95
CA GLN A 362 -17.66 -1.24 -9.22
C GLN A 362 -17.21 -2.24 -8.14
N ALA A 363 -18.14 -2.80 -7.37
CA ALA A 363 -17.83 -3.76 -6.31
C ALA A 363 -17.25 -5.06 -6.88
N VAL A 364 -17.75 -5.56 -8.01
CA VAL A 364 -17.32 -6.84 -8.61
C VAL A 364 -16.08 -6.67 -9.48
N ARG A 365 -15.87 -5.50 -10.09
CA ARG A 365 -14.70 -5.23 -10.95
C ARG A 365 -13.38 -5.52 -10.25
N ALA A 366 -13.19 -5.00 -9.05
CA ALA A 366 -11.92 -5.13 -8.33
C ALA A 366 -11.55 -6.61 -8.06
N PRO A 367 -12.39 -7.45 -7.42
CA PRO A 367 -12.06 -8.88 -7.24
C PRO A 367 -11.96 -9.64 -8.56
N LEU A 368 -12.68 -9.25 -9.61
CA LEU A 368 -12.55 -9.90 -10.91
C LEU A 368 -11.19 -9.60 -11.56
N GLN A 369 -10.73 -8.35 -11.51
CA GLN A 369 -9.41 -7.94 -12.01
C GLN A 369 -8.25 -8.53 -11.18
N ALA A 370 -8.50 -8.86 -9.92
CA ALA A 370 -7.56 -9.54 -9.04
C ALA A 370 -7.23 -10.98 -9.50
N LEU A 371 -8.10 -11.62 -10.30
CA LEU A 371 -7.87 -12.99 -10.78
C LEU A 371 -6.68 -13.03 -11.74
N PRO A 372 -5.73 -13.96 -11.55
CA PRO A 372 -4.60 -14.14 -12.47
C PRO A 372 -5.03 -14.38 -13.93
N ALA A 373 -6.17 -15.05 -14.14
CA ALA A 373 -6.74 -15.31 -15.46
C ALA A 373 -7.26 -14.03 -16.15
N VAL A 374 -7.85 -13.11 -15.39
CA VAL A 374 -8.43 -11.86 -15.90
C VAL A 374 -7.34 -10.80 -16.06
N ARG A 375 -6.33 -10.78 -15.18
CA ARG A 375 -5.17 -9.89 -15.26
C ARG A 375 -4.34 -10.07 -16.53
N ARG A 376 -4.40 -11.26 -17.17
CA ARG A 376 -3.73 -11.56 -18.45
C ARG A 376 -4.47 -11.03 -19.68
N LEU A 377 -5.73 -10.63 -19.54
CA LEU A 377 -6.49 -10.03 -20.64
C LEU A 377 -5.99 -8.60 -20.84
N LYS A 378 -5.56 -8.26 -22.07
CA LYS A 378 -5.24 -6.88 -22.43
C LYS A 378 -6.53 -6.06 -22.38
N THR A 379 -6.78 -5.40 -21.26
CA THR A 379 -7.96 -4.55 -21.11
C THR A 379 -7.71 -3.22 -21.83
N HIS A 380 -8.40 -3.01 -22.95
CA HIS A 380 -8.44 -1.68 -23.58
C HIS A 380 -9.22 -0.72 -22.68
N VAL A 381 -8.61 0.44 -22.41
CA VAL A 381 -9.23 1.54 -21.67
C VAL A 381 -9.76 2.52 -22.71
N TRP A 382 -11.08 2.62 -22.81
CA TRP A 382 -11.75 3.61 -23.63
C TRP A 382 -11.87 4.90 -22.82
N ARG A 383 -11.42 6.02 -23.40
CA ARG A 383 -11.63 7.33 -22.80
C ARG A 383 -12.76 8.02 -23.53
N VAL A 384 -13.86 8.24 -22.83
CA VAL A 384 -14.99 8.99 -23.36
C VAL A 384 -14.97 10.36 -22.69
N ASN A 385 -14.95 11.41 -23.52
CA ASN A 385 -15.14 12.77 -23.05
C ASN A 385 -16.65 12.98 -22.86
N TRP A 386 -17.10 13.09 -21.62
CA TRP A 386 -18.51 13.31 -21.30
C TRP A 386 -18.70 14.74 -20.80
N GLN A 387 -19.66 15.47 -21.39
CA GLN A 387 -20.07 16.82 -20.98
C GLN A 387 -21.60 16.87 -20.98
N PHE A 388 -22.22 16.86 -19.79
CA PHE A 388 -23.67 16.70 -19.66
C PHE A 388 -24.44 18.02 -19.56
N TRP A 389 -23.82 19.11 -19.09
CA TRP A 389 -24.59 20.33 -18.78
C TRP A 389 -23.83 21.66 -18.86
N ASP A 390 -22.51 21.66 -18.64
CA ASP A 390 -21.67 22.85 -18.72
C ASP A 390 -20.65 22.68 -19.84
N LYS A 391 -20.66 23.61 -20.80
CA LYS A 391 -19.73 23.61 -21.94
C LYS A 391 -18.37 24.19 -21.58
N ASP A 392 -18.29 24.94 -20.48
CA ASP A 392 -17.07 25.59 -19.99
C ASP A 392 -16.35 24.74 -18.92
N ALA A 393 -17.00 23.69 -18.41
CA ALA A 393 -16.38 22.72 -17.52
C ALA A 393 -15.44 21.76 -18.27
N PRO A 394 -14.25 21.43 -17.69
CA PRO A 394 -13.34 20.48 -18.29
C PRO A 394 -14.04 19.12 -18.45
N ALA A 395 -13.90 18.52 -19.64
CA ALA A 395 -14.52 17.23 -19.93
C ALA A 395 -14.06 16.18 -18.92
N GLU A 396 -15.02 15.56 -18.22
CA GLU A 396 -14.73 14.44 -17.34
C GLU A 396 -14.28 13.25 -18.19
N LYS A 397 -13.07 12.77 -17.92
CA LYS A 397 -12.48 11.62 -18.61
C LYS A 397 -12.99 10.36 -17.94
N VAL A 398 -14.02 9.74 -18.50
CA VAL A 398 -14.51 8.46 -18.00
C VAL A 398 -13.71 7.33 -18.67
N GLU A 399 -12.99 6.56 -17.87
CA GLU A 399 -12.20 5.42 -18.31
C GLU A 399 -13.00 4.12 -18.21
N PHE A 400 -13.35 3.55 -19.36
CA PHE A 400 -14.09 2.29 -19.45
C PHE A 400 -13.18 1.12 -19.80
N ASN A 401 -13.27 0.04 -19.03
CA ASN A 401 -12.66 -1.25 -19.29
C ASN A 401 -13.66 -2.14 -20.05
N ALA A 402 -13.17 -3.04 -20.92
CA ALA A 402 -14.00 -4.07 -21.56
C ALA A 402 -14.79 -4.95 -20.55
N LEU A 403 -14.32 -5.07 -19.31
CA LEU A 403 -15.03 -5.76 -18.22
C LEU A 403 -16.22 -4.98 -17.66
N ASP A 404 -16.28 -3.66 -17.84
CA ASP A 404 -17.34 -2.83 -17.26
C ASP A 404 -18.69 -3.09 -17.95
N VAL A 405 -18.70 -3.36 -19.25
CA VAL A 405 -19.93 -3.63 -20.02
C VAL A 405 -20.67 -4.88 -19.54
N PRO A 406 -20.05 -6.08 -19.46
CA PRO A 406 -20.75 -7.26 -18.96
C PRO A 406 -21.11 -7.13 -17.49
N LEU A 407 -20.29 -6.47 -16.66
CA LEU A 407 -20.60 -6.24 -15.25
C LEU A 407 -21.80 -5.29 -15.06
N LEU A 408 -21.92 -4.27 -15.90
CA LEU A 408 -23.07 -3.37 -15.88
C LEU A 408 -24.35 -4.11 -16.29
N VAL A 409 -24.29 -5.00 -17.29
CA VAL A 409 -25.43 -5.86 -17.68
C VAL A 409 -25.85 -6.77 -16.52
N ILE A 410 -24.89 -7.37 -15.81
CA ILE A 410 -25.16 -8.18 -14.61
C ILE A 410 -25.80 -7.32 -13.51
N GLY A 411 -25.28 -6.11 -13.28
CA GLY A 411 -25.81 -5.17 -12.30
C GLY A 411 -27.25 -4.74 -12.61
N LEU A 412 -27.55 -4.48 -13.88
CA LEU A 412 -28.91 -4.17 -14.35
C LEU A 412 -29.85 -5.36 -14.19
N ALA A 413 -29.40 -6.58 -14.53
CA ALA A 413 -30.19 -7.80 -14.36
C ALA A 413 -30.50 -8.09 -12.88
N LEU A 414 -29.52 -7.94 -11.99
CA LEU A 414 -29.69 -8.13 -10.55
C LEU A 414 -30.63 -7.08 -9.96
N SER A 415 -30.46 -5.82 -10.35
CA SER A 415 -31.34 -4.72 -9.94
C SER A 415 -32.78 -4.93 -10.44
N PHE A 416 -32.95 -5.44 -11.67
CA PHE A 416 -34.26 -5.79 -12.23
C PHE A 416 -34.90 -6.95 -11.45
N ALA A 417 -34.12 -7.99 -11.16
CA ALA A 417 -34.60 -9.12 -10.37
C ALA A 417 -35.04 -8.67 -8.97
N TYR A 418 -34.32 -7.75 -8.33
CA TYR A 418 -34.72 -7.17 -7.05
C TYR A 418 -36.02 -6.37 -7.16
N THR A 419 -36.18 -5.50 -8.16
CA THR A 419 -37.41 -4.70 -8.30
C THR A 419 -38.64 -5.55 -8.55
N ARG A 420 -38.48 -6.71 -9.21
CA ARG A 420 -39.57 -7.68 -9.46
C ARG A 420 -39.88 -8.60 -8.27
N THR A 421 -38.86 -9.16 -7.64
CA THR A 421 -39.03 -10.21 -6.63
C THR A 421 -39.03 -9.68 -5.20
N LYS A 422 -38.41 -8.52 -4.96
CA LYS A 422 -38.12 -7.96 -3.63
C LYS A 422 -37.46 -8.96 -2.69
N TRP A 423 -36.70 -9.89 -3.26
CA TRP A 423 -36.05 -10.94 -2.49
C TRP A 423 -34.93 -10.37 -1.62
N TRP A 424 -34.95 -10.69 -0.32
CA TRP A 424 -34.04 -10.14 0.68
C TRP A 424 -32.56 -10.42 0.39
N VAL A 425 -32.25 -11.55 -0.27
CA VAL A 425 -30.87 -11.88 -0.69
C VAL A 425 -30.37 -10.90 -1.74
N LEU A 426 -31.21 -10.55 -2.73
CA LEU A 426 -30.86 -9.56 -3.74
C LEU A 426 -30.72 -8.16 -3.12
N ALA A 427 -31.57 -7.83 -2.14
CA ALA A 427 -31.44 -6.60 -1.37
C ALA A 427 -30.09 -6.54 -0.64
N ASN A 428 -29.69 -7.65 0.02
CA ASN A 428 -28.40 -7.76 0.70
C ASN A 428 -27.22 -7.70 -0.28
N CYS A 429 -27.31 -8.33 -1.46
CA CYS A 429 -26.28 -8.22 -2.49
C CYS A 429 -26.04 -6.75 -2.89
N LEU A 430 -27.12 -6.00 -3.15
CA LEU A 430 -27.02 -4.57 -3.48
C LEU A 430 -26.47 -3.76 -2.30
N ALA A 431 -26.96 -3.99 -1.09
CA ALA A 431 -26.51 -3.31 0.12
C ALA A 431 -25.02 -3.57 0.43
N VAL A 432 -24.53 -4.79 0.22
CA VAL A 432 -23.11 -5.15 0.32
C VAL A 432 -22.29 -4.37 -0.70
N CYS A 433 -22.71 -4.32 -1.97
CA CYS A 433 -22.03 -3.55 -3.01
C CYS A 433 -21.99 -2.05 -2.67
N PHE A 434 -23.10 -1.47 -2.25
CA PHE A 434 -23.14 -0.07 -1.80
C PHE A 434 -22.19 0.19 -0.63
N SER A 435 -22.17 -0.70 0.35
CA SER A 435 -21.32 -0.51 1.54
C SER A 435 -19.84 -0.59 1.20
N VAL A 436 -19.44 -1.59 0.41
CA VAL A 436 -18.04 -1.75 -0.02
C VAL A 436 -17.59 -0.56 -0.85
N CYS A 437 -18.40 -0.12 -1.83
CA CYS A 437 -18.10 1.05 -2.65
C CYS A 437 -18.06 2.34 -1.83
N ALA A 438 -18.95 2.51 -0.85
CA ALA A 438 -18.95 3.69 0.01
C ALA A 438 -17.70 3.76 0.91
N VAL A 439 -17.29 2.64 1.52
CA VAL A 439 -16.05 2.60 2.32
C VAL A 439 -14.80 2.81 1.46
N GLU A 440 -14.84 2.35 0.20
CA GLU A 440 -13.76 2.57 -0.78
C GLU A 440 -13.63 4.05 -1.17
N MET A 441 -14.74 4.69 -1.55
CA MET A 441 -14.74 6.03 -2.16
C MET A 441 -14.79 7.19 -1.16
N LEU A 442 -15.25 6.97 0.08
CA LEU A 442 -15.33 8.03 1.07
C LEU A 442 -14.06 8.06 1.93
N THR A 443 -13.52 9.25 2.12
CA THR A 443 -12.30 9.45 2.90
C THR A 443 -12.50 10.54 3.95
N LEU A 444 -11.72 10.47 5.03
CA LEU A 444 -11.80 11.42 6.13
C LEU A 444 -10.60 12.33 6.02
N GLY A 445 -10.83 13.64 5.80
CA GLY A 445 -9.73 14.58 5.59
C GLY A 445 -8.70 14.61 6.74
N SER A 446 -9.11 14.28 7.97
CA SER A 446 -8.20 14.11 9.10
C SER A 446 -8.79 13.22 10.21
N PHE A 447 -7.92 12.76 11.11
CA PHE A 447 -8.33 12.00 12.30
C PHE A 447 -9.31 12.78 13.19
N GLN A 448 -9.12 14.10 13.28
CA GLN A 448 -10.00 14.98 14.05
C GLN A 448 -11.39 15.04 13.44
N ILE A 449 -11.48 15.12 12.10
CA ILE A 449 -12.75 15.09 11.38
C ILE A 449 -13.46 13.75 11.62
N GLY A 450 -12.73 12.64 11.58
CA GLY A 450 -13.26 11.32 11.93
C GLY A 450 -13.83 11.27 13.36
N CYS A 451 -13.11 11.81 14.34
CA CYS A 451 -13.57 11.87 15.73
C CYS A 451 -14.84 12.74 15.89
N MET A 452 -14.88 13.90 15.23
CA MET A 452 -16.04 14.80 15.24
C MET A 452 -17.26 14.11 14.62
N LEU A 453 -17.09 13.54 13.42
CA LEU A 453 -18.17 12.86 12.69
C LEU A 453 -18.80 11.73 13.53
N LEU A 454 -17.97 10.85 14.09
CA LEU A 454 -18.44 9.75 14.94
C LEU A 454 -19.11 10.25 16.22
N SER A 455 -18.58 11.29 16.86
CA SER A 455 -19.15 11.86 18.08
C SER A 455 -20.52 12.50 17.85
N PHE A 456 -20.68 13.21 16.72
CA PHE A 456 -21.96 13.79 16.35
C PHE A 456 -22.98 12.71 15.96
N LEU A 457 -22.54 11.69 15.25
CA LEU A 457 -23.40 10.56 14.86
C LEU A 457 -23.83 9.70 16.04
N PHE A 458 -22.98 9.55 17.05
CA PHE A 458 -23.35 8.92 18.32
C PHE A 458 -24.57 9.60 18.95
N ALA A 459 -24.52 10.92 19.10
CA ALA A 459 -25.64 11.68 19.67
C ALA A 459 -26.88 11.65 18.76
N TYR A 460 -26.67 11.74 17.44
CA TYR A 460 -27.74 11.69 16.44
C TYR A 460 -28.51 10.35 16.50
N ASP A 461 -27.80 9.23 16.51
CA ASP A 461 -28.41 7.89 16.48
C ASP A 461 -29.21 7.61 17.77
N ILE A 462 -28.65 7.97 18.94
CA ILE A 462 -29.34 7.89 20.24
C ILE A 462 -30.63 8.71 20.21
N PHE A 463 -30.58 9.95 19.74
CA PHE A 463 -31.75 10.83 19.67
C PHE A 463 -32.84 10.26 18.76
N TRP A 464 -32.49 9.78 17.57
CA TRP A 464 -33.49 9.31 16.59
C TRP A 464 -34.01 7.90 16.88
N VAL A 465 -33.25 7.05 17.58
CA VAL A 465 -33.71 5.72 18.00
C VAL A 465 -34.54 5.76 19.28
N PHE A 466 -34.10 6.50 20.31
CA PHE A 466 -34.78 6.53 21.61
C PHE A 466 -35.70 7.74 21.80
N GLY A 467 -35.39 8.87 21.17
CA GLY A 467 -36.12 10.12 21.38
C GLY A 467 -37.37 10.29 20.51
N THR A 468 -37.49 9.56 19.38
CA THR A 468 -38.62 9.71 18.46
C THR A 468 -38.98 8.41 17.73
N GLU A 469 -40.21 8.29 17.22
CA GLU A 469 -40.63 7.15 16.38
C GLU A 469 -40.29 7.31 14.89
N VAL A 470 -39.68 8.45 14.51
CA VAL A 470 -39.48 8.86 13.12
C VAL A 470 -38.59 7.87 12.37
N MET A 471 -37.45 7.50 12.97
CA MET A 471 -36.49 6.59 12.34
C MET A 471 -37.09 5.20 12.10
N VAL A 472 -37.77 4.64 13.09
CA VAL A 472 -38.40 3.31 12.97
C VAL A 472 -39.51 3.32 11.92
N THR A 473 -40.29 4.40 11.84
CA THR A 473 -41.37 4.56 10.86
C THR A 473 -40.83 4.64 9.44
N VAL A 474 -39.77 5.44 9.21
CA VAL A 474 -39.11 5.55 7.91
C VAL A 474 -38.45 4.22 7.52
N ALA A 475 -37.73 3.59 8.46
CA ALA A 475 -37.04 2.33 8.23
C ALA A 475 -38.00 1.19 7.88
N LYS A 476 -39.20 1.14 8.48
CA LYS A 476 -40.25 0.14 8.14
C LYS A 476 -41.11 0.57 6.95
N GLY A 477 -41.14 1.85 6.62
CA GLY A 477 -42.01 2.42 5.58
C GLY A 477 -41.46 2.30 4.16
N ILE A 478 -40.17 1.98 4.00
CA ILE A 478 -39.45 2.01 2.71
C ILE A 478 -38.79 0.66 2.41
N ASP A 479 -39.07 0.14 1.21
CA ASP A 479 -38.49 -1.10 0.68
C ASP A 479 -37.31 -0.81 -0.26
N ALA A 480 -36.17 -0.46 0.34
CA ALA A 480 -34.93 -0.10 -0.35
C ALA A 480 -33.73 -0.90 0.17
N PRO A 481 -32.70 -1.12 -0.66
CA PRO A 481 -31.44 -1.77 -0.28
C PRO A 481 -30.52 -0.84 0.55
N ILE A 482 -31.10 -0.13 1.53
CA ILE A 482 -30.42 0.81 2.44
C ILE A 482 -30.10 0.20 3.81
N LYS A 483 -30.35 -1.10 3.95
CA LYS A 483 -30.21 -1.88 5.18
C LYS A 483 -29.96 -3.34 4.83
N LEU A 484 -29.24 -4.05 5.69
CA LEU A 484 -29.10 -5.50 5.61
C LEU A 484 -30.26 -6.18 6.36
N LEU A 485 -30.78 -7.23 5.75
CA LEU A 485 -31.91 -8.01 6.23
C LEU A 485 -31.44 -9.40 6.67
N PHE A 486 -31.76 -9.78 7.91
CA PHE A 486 -31.38 -11.07 8.49
C PHE A 486 -32.62 -11.85 8.94
N PRO A 487 -33.04 -12.90 8.22
CA PRO A 487 -34.28 -13.62 8.53
C PRO A 487 -34.17 -14.38 9.85
N LYS A 488 -35.08 -14.13 10.80
CA LYS A 488 -35.15 -14.86 12.08
C LYS A 488 -35.53 -16.33 11.90
N HIS A 489 -36.39 -16.61 10.93
CA HIS A 489 -36.85 -17.95 10.58
C HIS A 489 -36.85 -18.13 9.06
N LEU A 490 -36.17 -19.16 8.54
CA LEU A 490 -36.03 -19.40 7.10
C LEU A 490 -37.33 -19.85 6.41
N ARG A 491 -38.29 -20.42 7.16
CA ARG A 491 -39.51 -21.07 6.64
C ARG A 491 -40.79 -20.61 7.36
N ALA A 492 -40.87 -19.33 7.74
CA ALA A 492 -42.09 -18.76 8.30
C ALA A 492 -42.96 -18.14 7.18
N ASP A 493 -44.28 -18.31 7.26
CA ASP A 493 -45.25 -17.71 6.32
C ASP A 493 -45.19 -16.16 6.30
N LYS A 494 -44.68 -15.56 7.39
CA LYS A 494 -44.29 -14.15 7.45
C LYS A 494 -42.84 -14.05 7.96
N PRO A 495 -41.87 -13.72 7.11
CA PRO A 495 -40.48 -13.62 7.55
C PRO A 495 -40.29 -12.36 8.40
N GLU A 496 -39.94 -12.54 9.68
CA GLU A 496 -39.43 -11.46 10.51
C GLU A 496 -37.92 -11.28 10.28
N PHE A 497 -37.49 -10.03 10.20
CA PHE A 497 -36.09 -9.70 9.95
C PHE A 497 -35.49 -8.93 11.12
N SER A 498 -34.24 -9.27 11.44
CA SER A 498 -33.35 -8.33 12.13
C SER A 498 -32.73 -7.40 11.09
N LEU A 499 -32.50 -6.14 11.45
CA LEU A 499 -32.09 -5.08 10.54
C LEU A 499 -30.77 -4.48 11.02
N LEU A 500 -29.87 -4.18 10.08
CA LEU A 500 -28.68 -3.37 10.33
C LEU A 500 -28.61 -2.27 9.26
N GLY A 501 -28.46 -1.02 9.67
CA GLY A 501 -28.36 0.10 8.73
C GLY A 501 -27.01 0.12 8.02
N LEU A 502 -26.96 0.60 6.77
CA LEU A 502 -25.66 0.77 6.10
C LEU A 502 -24.79 1.83 6.78
N GLY A 503 -25.40 2.83 7.43
CA GLY A 503 -24.67 3.83 8.22
C GLY A 503 -23.85 3.22 9.36
N ASP A 504 -24.33 2.13 9.97
CA ASP A 504 -23.66 1.39 11.04
C ASP A 504 -22.44 0.58 10.55
N ILE A 505 -22.28 0.47 9.24
CA ILE A 505 -21.20 -0.26 8.59
C ILE A 505 -20.23 0.73 7.94
N VAL A 506 -20.76 1.62 7.10
CA VAL A 506 -19.98 2.55 6.30
C VAL A 506 -19.26 3.57 7.19
N ILE A 507 -19.95 4.20 8.15
CA ILE A 507 -19.35 5.27 8.95
C ILE A 507 -18.22 4.75 9.86
N PRO A 508 -18.41 3.68 10.65
CA PRO A 508 -17.28 3.10 11.37
C PRO A 508 -16.23 2.53 10.42
N GLY A 509 -16.65 2.00 9.26
CA GLY A 509 -15.76 1.42 8.25
C GLY A 509 -14.80 2.43 7.63
N ILE A 510 -15.24 3.64 7.28
CA ILE A 510 -14.35 4.70 6.78
C ILE A 510 -13.35 5.14 7.84
N PHE A 511 -13.73 5.14 9.12
CA PHE A 511 -12.83 5.44 10.23
C PHE A 511 -11.78 4.32 10.42
N VAL A 512 -12.19 3.06 10.37
CA VAL A 512 -11.25 1.91 10.42
C VAL A 512 -10.36 1.87 9.17
N ALA A 513 -10.86 2.29 8.00
CA ALA A 513 -10.05 2.43 6.79
C ALA A 513 -8.97 3.52 6.94
N MET A 514 -9.30 4.66 7.56
CA MET A 514 -8.34 5.70 7.92
C MET A 514 -7.27 5.16 8.89
N MET A 515 -7.64 4.32 9.86
CA MET A 515 -6.67 3.64 10.75
C MET A 515 -5.72 2.71 9.97
N LEU A 516 -6.23 1.99 8.97
CA LEU A 516 -5.41 1.15 8.09
C LEU A 516 -4.46 1.99 7.22
N ARG A 517 -4.91 3.14 6.70
CA ARG A 517 -4.06 4.07 5.95
C ARG A 517 -3.00 4.71 6.84
N PHE A 518 -3.33 5.03 8.09
CA PHE A 518 -2.37 5.48 9.09
C PHE A 518 -1.27 4.42 9.33
N ASP A 519 -1.67 3.15 9.53
CA ASP A 519 -0.73 2.03 9.65
C ASP A 519 0.18 1.89 8.41
N ALA A 520 -0.41 1.96 7.22
CA ALA A 520 0.30 1.80 5.95
C ALA A 520 1.28 2.95 5.67
N ARG A 521 0.87 4.21 5.89
CA ARG A 521 1.74 5.39 5.73
C ARG A 521 2.92 5.39 6.69
N ARG A 522 2.78 4.75 7.86
CA ARG A 522 3.88 4.57 8.83
C ARG A 522 4.67 3.28 8.62
N GLY A 523 4.39 2.51 7.56
CA GLY A 523 5.10 1.25 7.27
C GLY A 523 4.89 0.14 8.31
N LEU A 524 3.85 0.24 9.16
CA LEU A 524 3.64 -0.69 10.27
C LEU A 524 3.12 -2.05 9.79
N ARG A 525 4.03 -3.00 9.57
CA ARG A 525 3.70 -4.37 9.09
C ARG A 525 2.71 -5.13 9.98
N ALA A 526 2.67 -4.82 11.28
CA ALA A 526 1.77 -5.50 12.22
C ALA A 526 0.31 -5.01 12.14
N LEU A 527 0.06 -3.87 11.47
CA LEU A 527 -1.25 -3.21 11.35
C LEU A 527 -1.99 -3.05 12.71
N PRO A 528 -1.34 -2.49 13.75
CA PRO A 528 -1.91 -2.44 15.09
C PRO A 528 -3.19 -1.60 15.17
N TYR A 529 -3.27 -0.46 14.47
CA TYR A 529 -4.45 0.39 14.51
C TYR A 529 -5.61 -0.27 13.78
N PHE A 530 -5.40 -0.79 12.57
CA PHE A 530 -6.43 -1.52 11.83
C PHE A 530 -6.94 -2.74 12.60
N LYS A 531 -6.04 -3.58 13.13
CA LYS A 531 -6.46 -4.78 13.88
C LYS A 531 -7.24 -4.43 15.15
N SER A 532 -6.77 -3.44 15.91
CA SER A 532 -7.48 -2.99 17.11
C SER A 532 -8.86 -2.41 16.77
N GLY A 533 -8.95 -1.61 15.70
CA GLY A 533 -10.21 -1.06 15.20
C GLY A 533 -11.19 -2.15 14.73
N MET A 534 -10.72 -3.15 13.98
CA MET A 534 -11.54 -4.29 13.55
C MET A 534 -12.04 -5.12 14.73
N VAL A 535 -11.18 -5.43 15.70
CA VAL A 535 -11.57 -6.16 16.91
C VAL A 535 -12.61 -5.37 17.70
N ALA A 536 -12.40 -4.07 17.87
CA ALA A 536 -13.35 -3.21 18.57
C ALA A 536 -14.70 -3.09 17.85
N TYR A 537 -14.70 -3.02 16.52
CA TYR A 537 -15.92 -3.04 15.70
C TYR A 537 -16.73 -4.33 15.94
N VAL A 538 -16.06 -5.50 15.90
CA VAL A 538 -16.69 -6.80 16.15
C VAL A 538 -17.23 -6.89 17.58
N LEU A 539 -16.44 -6.49 18.58
CA LEU A 539 -16.85 -6.50 19.99
C LEU A 539 -18.01 -5.54 20.26
N ALA A 540 -18.02 -4.38 19.61
CA ALA A 540 -19.13 -3.44 19.69
C ALA A 540 -20.41 -4.03 19.08
N LEU A 541 -20.35 -4.66 17.90
CA LEU A 541 -21.51 -5.34 17.32
C LEU A 541 -22.01 -6.50 18.20
N LEU A 542 -21.10 -7.29 18.78
CA LEU A 542 -21.44 -8.33 19.75
C LEU A 542 -22.16 -7.75 20.97
N THR A 543 -21.70 -6.59 21.45
CA THR A 543 -22.34 -5.89 22.57
C THR A 543 -23.73 -5.40 22.19
N THR A 544 -23.88 -4.77 21.02
CA THR A 544 -25.19 -4.34 20.49
C THR A 544 -26.16 -5.53 20.42
N VAL A 545 -25.72 -6.65 19.86
CA VAL A 545 -26.49 -7.90 19.78
C VAL A 545 -26.88 -8.42 21.16
N GLY A 546 -25.92 -8.48 22.09
CA GLY A 546 -26.15 -9.00 23.44
C GLY A 546 -27.18 -8.17 24.20
N VAL A 547 -27.11 -6.85 24.09
CA VAL A 547 -28.09 -5.93 24.69
C VAL A 547 -29.45 -6.08 24.01
N MET A 548 -29.51 -6.12 22.67
CA MET A 548 -30.77 -6.36 21.95
C MET A 548 -31.43 -7.68 22.35
N HIS A 549 -30.63 -8.73 22.57
CA HIS A 549 -31.14 -10.03 22.98
C HIS A 549 -31.67 -10.00 24.43
N PHE A 550 -30.97 -9.33 25.34
CA PHE A 550 -31.36 -9.27 26.75
C PHE A 550 -32.58 -8.37 27.00
N PHE A 551 -32.68 -7.24 26.31
CA PHE A 551 -33.74 -6.25 26.52
C PHE A 551 -34.91 -6.39 25.53
N GLU A 552 -34.81 -7.29 24.55
CA GLU A 552 -35.79 -7.51 23.48
C GLU A 552 -36.21 -6.22 22.73
N ALA A 553 -35.35 -5.20 22.75
CA ALA A 553 -35.58 -3.88 22.19
C ALA A 553 -34.52 -3.54 21.14
N ALA A 554 -34.91 -2.78 20.11
CA ALA A 554 -33.96 -2.26 19.13
C ALA A 554 -32.97 -1.31 19.81
N GLN A 555 -31.69 -1.44 19.46
CA GLN A 555 -30.62 -0.61 20.00
C GLN A 555 -29.96 0.19 18.87
N PRO A 556 -29.55 1.44 19.12
CA PRO A 556 -28.71 2.20 18.19
C PRO A 556 -27.34 1.51 18.11
N ALA A 557 -26.91 1.08 16.93
CA ALA A 557 -25.64 0.37 16.81
C ALA A 557 -24.44 1.30 17.06
N LEU A 558 -24.56 2.57 16.67
CA LEU A 558 -23.50 3.57 16.88
C LEU A 558 -23.25 3.88 18.36
N LEU A 559 -24.22 3.61 19.24
CA LEU A 559 -24.05 3.70 20.70
C LEU A 559 -22.87 2.86 21.20
N TYR A 560 -22.60 1.71 20.56
CA TYR A 560 -21.51 0.81 20.93
C TYR A 560 -20.32 0.92 19.97
N LEU A 561 -20.59 1.11 18.67
CA LEU A 561 -19.55 1.16 17.63
C LEU A 561 -18.65 2.39 17.77
N VAL A 562 -19.22 3.56 18.07
CA VAL A 562 -18.45 4.80 18.23
C VAL A 562 -17.46 4.73 19.40
N PRO A 563 -17.89 4.44 20.65
CA PRO A 563 -16.93 4.33 21.75
C PRO A 563 -15.95 3.17 21.55
N GLY A 564 -16.37 2.07 20.91
CA GLY A 564 -15.48 0.97 20.54
C GLY A 564 -14.35 1.40 19.60
N CYS A 565 -14.69 1.98 18.44
CA CYS A 565 -13.71 2.39 17.43
C CYS A 565 -12.81 3.54 17.91
N LEU A 566 -13.40 4.58 18.53
CA LEU A 566 -12.62 5.69 19.10
C LEU A 566 -11.74 5.22 20.25
N GLY A 567 -12.31 4.43 21.17
CA GLY A 567 -11.60 3.87 22.32
C GLY A 567 -10.41 3.02 21.88
N ALA A 568 -10.58 2.17 20.87
CA ALA A 568 -9.49 1.37 20.31
C ALA A 568 -8.39 2.23 19.68
N ALA A 569 -8.76 3.29 18.95
CA ALA A 569 -7.79 4.20 18.35
C ALA A 569 -6.94 4.91 19.42
N PHE A 570 -7.60 5.49 20.43
CA PHE A 570 -6.90 6.17 21.53
C PHE A 570 -6.14 5.21 22.43
N ALA A 571 -6.67 4.02 22.74
CA ALA A 571 -5.99 3.02 23.56
C ALA A 571 -4.73 2.50 22.85
N THR A 572 -4.83 2.16 21.57
CA THR A 572 -3.67 1.74 20.77
C THR A 572 -2.63 2.86 20.68
N ALA A 573 -3.05 4.11 20.49
CA ALA A 573 -2.14 5.25 20.50
C ALA A 573 -1.50 5.50 21.87
N ALA A 574 -2.25 5.35 22.97
CA ALA A 574 -1.74 5.53 24.33
C ALA A 574 -0.71 4.44 24.69
N VAL A 575 -1.02 3.17 24.40
CA VAL A 575 -0.10 2.03 24.62
C VAL A 575 1.19 2.19 23.81
N ARG A 576 1.12 2.80 22.62
CA ARG A 576 2.27 3.01 21.74
C ARG A 576 2.99 4.35 21.94
N GLY A 577 2.45 5.26 22.76
CA GLY A 577 2.98 6.62 22.90
C GLY A 577 2.82 7.49 21.65
N GLU A 578 1.85 7.19 20.79
CA GLU A 578 1.65 7.79 19.46
C GLU A 578 0.41 8.70 19.38
N LEU A 579 -0.09 9.20 20.52
CA LEU A 579 -1.27 10.07 20.58
C LEU A 579 -1.14 11.35 19.74
N ALA A 580 0.00 12.04 19.82
CA ALA A 580 0.21 13.26 19.04
C ALA A 580 0.31 12.99 17.52
N PRO A 581 1.07 11.98 17.04
CA PRO A 581 1.04 11.56 15.64
C PRO A 581 -0.35 11.19 15.12
N LEU A 582 -1.14 10.45 15.89
CA LEU A 582 -2.51 10.09 15.50
C LEU A 582 -3.41 11.32 15.43
N TRP A 583 -3.32 12.23 16.42
CA TRP A 583 -4.15 13.44 16.47
C TRP A 583 -3.87 14.44 15.35
N ARG A 584 -2.62 14.47 14.86
CA ARG A 584 -2.18 15.33 13.73
C ARG A 584 -2.34 14.65 12.37
N PHE A 585 -2.87 13.43 12.31
CA PHE A 585 -2.99 12.73 11.05
C PHE A 585 -4.00 13.42 10.12
N SER A 586 -3.52 13.86 8.96
CA SER A 586 -4.30 14.45 7.87
C SER A 586 -4.11 13.63 6.58
N GLU A 587 -5.21 13.36 5.88
CA GLU A 587 -5.18 12.74 4.56
C GLU A 587 -4.88 13.77 3.46
N GLU A 588 -5.10 15.08 3.71
CA GLU A 588 -4.99 16.21 2.76
C GLU A 588 -3.59 16.89 2.71
N GLU A 589 -2.83 16.90 3.82
CA GLU A 589 -1.53 17.62 3.91
C GLU A 589 -0.38 17.04 3.05
N ALA A 590 -0.65 16.02 2.23
CA ALA A 590 0.33 15.51 1.27
C ALA A 590 0.47 16.41 0.02
N ASP A 591 -0.48 17.31 -0.27
CA ASP A 591 -0.53 18.05 -1.55
C ASP A 591 -0.18 19.56 -1.46
N GLU A 592 -0.02 20.18 -0.27
CA GLU A 592 0.25 21.62 -0.16
C GLU A 592 1.68 22.00 0.28
N GLY A 593 2.61 21.04 0.33
CA GLY A 593 4.01 21.30 0.67
C GLY A 593 4.89 21.86 -0.46
N GLU A 594 4.41 21.88 -1.71
CA GLU A 594 5.23 22.24 -2.89
C GLU A 594 4.72 23.45 -3.71
N ALA A 595 3.72 24.19 -3.25
CA ALA A 595 3.26 25.40 -3.94
C ALA A 595 2.94 26.55 -2.97
N GLY A 596 3.96 27.13 -2.33
CA GLY A 596 3.68 28.18 -1.33
C GLY A 596 4.82 29.00 -0.76
N THR A 597 6.05 28.99 -1.28
CA THR A 597 7.11 29.93 -0.84
C THR A 597 8.07 30.34 -1.95
N GLU A 598 7.55 30.76 -3.10
CA GLU A 598 8.27 31.68 -4.00
C GLU A 598 7.26 32.68 -4.56
N GLY A 599 7.08 33.80 -3.85
CA GLY A 599 6.13 34.81 -4.32
C GLY A 599 5.76 35.90 -3.31
N ARG A 600 6.69 36.36 -2.47
CA ARG A 600 6.54 37.61 -1.71
C ARG A 600 7.89 38.09 -1.18
N GLY A 601 8.56 38.96 -1.93
CA GLY A 601 9.76 39.64 -1.44
C GLY A 601 10.71 40.19 -2.50
N ALA A 602 10.24 40.99 -3.45
CA ALA A 602 11.13 41.87 -4.24
C ALA A 602 10.35 43.06 -4.82
N GLY A 603 9.79 43.89 -3.94
CA GLY A 603 9.39 45.26 -4.26
C GLY A 603 10.30 46.22 -3.50
N ALA A 604 11.45 46.56 -4.09
CA ALA A 604 12.26 47.70 -3.66
C ALA A 604 12.69 48.49 -4.90
N LYS A 605 12.18 49.73 -4.92
CA LYS A 605 12.36 50.77 -5.92
C LYS A 605 13.83 51.00 -6.31
N ARG A 606 14.05 51.15 -7.62
CA ARG A 606 14.77 52.32 -8.12
C ARG A 606 13.70 53.29 -8.64
N GLU A 607 13.76 54.49 -8.06
CA GLU A 607 12.93 55.70 -8.22
C GLU A 607 11.51 55.68 -7.61
#